data_AF-A0A183D5B6-F1
#
_entry.id   AF-A0A183D5B6-F1
#
_cell.length_a   1.000
_cell.length_b   1.000
_cell.length_c   1.000
_cell.angle_alpha   90.00
_cell.angle_beta   90.00
_cell.angle_gamma   90.00
#
_symmetry.space_group_name_H-M   'P 1'
#
loop_
_entity.id
_entity.type
_entity.pdbx_description
1 polymer ?
#
loop_
_entity_poly.entity_id
_entity_poly.type
_entity_poly.pdbx_seq_one_letter_code
_entity_poly.pdbx_strand_id
1 'polypeptide(L)'
;LKPPKKIITPYGGRISFIMPGKNRLTIHLKDKQKIRVRKRWSQVMYLYYLLGYRLMMKVDDEIRKEIISQNTFILTLDGDVDFSPQCVHLLVDLMKKDRRLGAACGRIHPRGSGRQFEVLYFSEAKV
;
A
#
# COMPACT_ATOMS: atom_id res chain seq x y z
N LEU A 1 -9.12 -0.69 -23.83
CA LEU A 1 -8.92 0.05 -22.56
C LEU A 1 -8.80 1.53 -22.88
N LYS A 2 -9.40 2.43 -22.07
CA LYS A 2 -9.21 3.88 -22.27
C LYS A 2 -7.72 4.23 -22.13
N PRO A 3 -7.20 5.23 -22.87
CA PRO A 3 -5.81 5.64 -22.73
C PRO A 3 -5.53 6.09 -21.29
N PRO A 4 -4.35 5.78 -20.75
CA PRO A 4 -4.03 6.14 -19.37
C PRO A 4 -3.87 7.65 -19.20
N LYS A 5 -4.26 8.15 -18.03
CA LYS A 5 -3.99 9.53 -17.63
C LYS A 5 -2.57 9.64 -17.09
N LYS A 6 -1.74 10.45 -17.74
CA LYS A 6 -0.37 10.77 -17.31
C LYS A 6 -0.38 12.09 -16.55
N ILE A 7 0.26 12.13 -15.38
CA ILE A 7 0.26 13.29 -14.48
C ILE A 7 1.67 13.47 -13.92
N ILE A 8 2.20 14.70 -14.00
CA ILE A 8 3.45 15.08 -13.34
C ILE A 8 3.17 15.21 -11.84
N THR A 9 4.09 14.74 -11.01
CA THR A 9 3.95 14.74 -9.56
C THR A 9 5.22 15.28 -8.90
N PRO A 10 5.14 15.78 -7.65
CA PRO A 10 6.33 16.30 -6.95
C PRO A 10 7.48 15.28 -6.84
N TYR A 11 7.17 13.98 -6.81
CA TYR A 11 8.16 12.89 -6.73
C TYR A 11 8.58 12.30 -8.08
N GLY A 12 8.04 12.78 -9.21
CA GLY A 12 8.28 12.21 -10.54
C GLY A 12 7.01 12.24 -11.40
N GLY A 13 6.46 11.08 -11.71
CA GLY A 13 5.25 10.95 -12.52
C GLY A 13 4.27 9.91 -12.00
N ARG A 14 3.04 9.96 -12.51
CA ARG A 14 2.00 9.00 -12.21
C ARG A 14 1.20 8.68 -13.47
N ILE A 15 0.94 7.40 -13.70
CA ILE A 15 0.11 6.89 -14.79
C ILE A 15 -1.10 6.19 -14.17
N SER A 16 -2.30 6.48 -14.66
CA SER A 16 -3.54 5.93 -14.12
C SER A 16 -4.40 5.28 -15.19
N PHE A 17 -4.83 4.06 -14.94
CA PHE A 17 -5.71 3.27 -15.78
C PHE A 17 -7.04 3.01 -15.06
N ILE A 18 -8.11 2.89 -15.85
CA ILE A 18 -9.37 2.30 -15.39
C ILE A 18 -9.43 0.88 -15.98
N MET A 19 -9.26 -0.10 -15.11
CA MET A 19 -9.34 -1.52 -15.39
C MET A 19 -10.83 -1.97 -15.46
N PRO A 20 -11.11 -3.18 -15.98
CA PRO A 20 -12.45 -3.75 -15.92
C PRO A 20 -13.03 -3.75 -14.50
N GLY A 21 -14.35 -3.58 -14.39
CA GLY A 21 -15.03 -3.42 -13.10
C GLY A 21 -14.83 -2.06 -12.44
N LYS A 22 -14.41 -1.04 -13.19
CA LYS A 22 -14.12 0.33 -12.70
C LYS A 22 -12.96 0.41 -11.70
N ASN A 23 -12.17 -0.66 -11.58
CA ASN A 23 -10.98 -0.71 -10.74
C ASN A 23 -9.92 0.28 -11.25
N ARG A 24 -9.25 1.00 -10.34
CA ARG A 24 -8.21 1.96 -10.72
C ARG A 24 -6.83 1.37 -10.48
N LEU A 25 -6.06 1.20 -11.55
CA LEU A 25 -4.63 0.88 -11.44
C LEU A 25 -3.83 2.18 -11.53
N THR A 26 -2.99 2.44 -10.55
CA THR A 26 -2.14 3.63 -10.51
C THR A 26 -0.68 3.21 -10.41
N ILE A 27 0.11 3.59 -11.40
CA ILE A 27 1.55 3.36 -11.45
C ILE A 27 2.25 4.67 -11.06
N HIS A 28 3.10 4.61 -10.05
CA HIS A 28 3.92 5.73 -9.61
C HIS A 28 5.34 5.55 -10.12
N LEU A 29 5.85 6.59 -10.79
CA LEU A 29 7.19 6.63 -11.35
C LEU A 29 8.00 7.63 -10.52
N LYS A 30 8.91 7.15 -9.69
CA LYS A 30 9.78 8.02 -8.90
C LYS A 30 10.95 8.52 -9.72
N ASP A 31 11.29 9.79 -9.53
CA ASP A 31 12.49 10.41 -10.05
C ASP A 31 13.63 10.28 -9.04
N LYS A 32 14.77 9.70 -9.45
CA LYS A 32 15.94 9.50 -8.60
C LYS A 32 16.61 10.80 -8.15
N GLN A 33 16.36 11.91 -8.85
CA GLN A 33 16.87 13.23 -8.47
C GLN A 33 16.03 13.89 -7.38
N LYS A 34 14.76 13.47 -7.23
CA LYS A 34 13.81 14.06 -6.27
C LYS A 34 13.60 13.20 -5.05
N ILE A 35 13.59 11.88 -5.22
CA ILE A 35 13.36 10.91 -4.15
C ILE A 35 14.60 10.05 -3.97
N ARG A 36 14.95 9.81 -2.70
CA ARG A 36 16.06 8.95 -2.31
C ARG A 36 15.92 7.55 -2.97
N VAL A 37 17.04 7.06 -3.48
CA VAL A 37 17.14 5.74 -4.12
C VAL A 37 17.05 4.65 -3.04
N ARG A 38 16.61 3.44 -3.41
CA ARG A 38 16.28 2.25 -2.58
C ARG A 38 14.78 2.03 -2.31
N LYS A 39 14.45 0.78 -1.97
CA LYS A 39 13.07 0.29 -1.75
C LYS A 39 12.39 0.96 -0.55
N ARG A 40 13.08 1.09 0.59
CA ARG A 40 12.53 1.75 1.81
C ARG A 40 12.05 3.17 1.55
N TRP A 41 12.80 3.97 0.79
CA TRP A 41 12.39 5.34 0.45
C TRP A 41 11.18 5.39 -0.48
N SER A 42 11.00 4.39 -1.35
CA SER A 42 9.74 4.25 -2.10
C SER A 42 8.56 3.97 -1.17
N GLN A 43 8.72 3.07 -0.19
CA GLN A 43 7.66 2.75 0.78
C GLN A 43 7.23 4.00 1.57
N VAL A 44 8.20 4.77 2.08
CA VAL A 44 7.93 6.04 2.77
C VAL A 44 7.19 7.01 1.86
N MET A 45 7.63 7.18 0.61
CA MET A 45 6.95 8.05 -0.36
C MET A 45 5.48 7.65 -0.58
N TYR A 46 5.19 6.34 -0.67
CA TYR A 46 3.82 5.85 -0.80
C TYR A 46 2.96 6.17 0.41
N LEU A 47 3.48 5.98 1.63
CA LEU A 47 2.74 6.31 2.86
C LEU A 47 2.43 7.80 2.96
N TYR A 48 3.38 8.69 2.65
CA TYR A 48 3.12 10.14 2.58
C TYR A 48 2.06 10.50 1.54
N TYR A 49 2.08 9.86 0.38
CA TYR A 49 1.09 10.11 -0.66
C TYR A 49 -0.31 9.61 -0.27
N LEU A 50 -0.43 8.42 0.30
CA LEU A 50 -1.71 7.79 0.66
C LEU A 50 -2.33 8.39 1.93
N LEU A 51 -1.55 8.51 3.00
CA LEU A 51 -2.03 8.97 4.30
C LEU A 51 -1.98 10.49 4.38
N GLY A 52 -0.82 11.09 4.12
CA GLY A 52 -0.67 12.56 4.19
C GLY A 52 -1.50 13.28 3.12
N TYR A 53 -1.17 13.08 1.85
CA TYR A 53 -1.83 13.85 0.79
C TYR A 53 -3.26 13.40 0.50
N ARG A 54 -3.49 12.09 0.37
CA ARG A 54 -4.78 11.57 -0.12
C ARG A 54 -5.89 11.54 0.92
N LEU A 55 -5.55 11.33 2.18
CA LEU A 55 -6.48 11.25 3.30
C LEU A 55 -6.48 12.55 4.11
N MET A 56 -5.33 13.01 4.61
CA MET A 56 -5.28 14.19 5.51
C MET A 56 -5.50 15.52 4.78
N MET A 57 -4.88 15.74 3.62
CA MET A 57 -4.94 17.04 2.92
C MET A 57 -6.12 17.22 1.96
N LYS A 58 -6.75 16.13 1.51
CA LYS A 58 -7.78 16.17 0.45
C LYS A 58 -9.22 16.03 0.94
N VAL A 59 -9.39 15.68 2.20
CA VAL A 59 -10.68 15.66 2.87
C VAL A 59 -10.63 16.87 3.79
N ASP A 60 -11.60 17.76 3.75
CA ASP A 60 -11.56 18.97 4.60
C ASP A 60 -12.25 18.73 5.95
N ASP A 61 -13.37 18.01 5.93
CA ASP A 61 -14.19 17.69 7.09
C ASP A 61 -13.53 16.65 8.03
N GLU A 62 -13.38 16.99 9.31
CA GLU A 62 -12.70 16.16 10.31
C GLU A 62 -13.46 14.88 10.64
N ILE A 63 -14.79 14.96 10.77
CA ILE A 63 -15.63 13.79 11.03
C ILE A 63 -15.50 12.79 9.87
N ARG A 64 -15.56 13.29 8.64
CA ARG A 64 -15.37 12.47 7.44
C ARG A 64 -13.97 11.91 7.34
N LYS A 65 -12.92 12.64 7.74
CA LYS A 65 -11.55 12.09 7.81
C LYS A 65 -11.49 10.89 8.73
N GLU A 66 -12.09 10.99 9.92
CA GLU A 66 -12.11 9.90 10.90
C GLU A 66 -12.86 8.67 10.36
N ILE A 67 -14.04 8.87 9.76
CA ILE A 67 -14.81 7.76 9.18
C ILE A 67 -14.04 7.08 8.04
N ILE A 68 -13.39 7.86 7.17
CA ILE A 68 -12.61 7.30 6.05
C ILE A 68 -11.38 6.57 6.57
N SER A 69 -10.67 7.14 7.56
CA SER A 69 -9.45 6.52 8.11
C SER A 69 -9.74 5.18 8.76
N GLN A 70 -10.84 5.07 9.51
CA GLN A 70 -11.28 3.83 10.17
C GLN A 70 -11.72 2.74 9.16
N ASN A 71 -12.06 3.11 7.93
CA ASN A 71 -12.54 2.20 6.89
C ASN A 71 -11.57 2.06 5.70
N THR A 72 -10.35 2.60 5.81
CA THR A 72 -9.33 2.52 4.76
C THR A 72 -8.19 1.61 5.20
N PHE A 73 -7.94 0.56 4.43
CA PHE A 73 -6.88 -0.40 4.69
C PHE A 73 -5.80 -0.31 3.60
N ILE A 74 -4.54 -0.46 4.00
CA ILE A 74 -3.40 -0.51 3.08
C ILE A 74 -2.81 -1.92 3.12
N LEU A 75 -2.88 -2.62 1.99
CA LEU A 75 -2.20 -3.90 1.79
C LEU A 75 -0.95 -3.66 0.96
N THR A 76 0.21 -4.08 1.49
CA THR A 76 1.50 -4.04 0.80
C THR A 76 1.98 -5.46 0.54
N LEU A 77 2.40 -5.73 -0.70
CA LEU A 77 2.91 -7.02 -1.13
C LEU A 77 4.13 -6.79 -2.03
N ASP A 78 5.15 -7.64 -1.90
CA ASP A 78 6.25 -7.67 -2.85
C ASP A 78 5.82 -8.44 -4.12
N GLY A 79 6.46 -8.11 -5.26
CA GLY A 79 6.08 -8.65 -6.57
C GLY A 79 6.36 -10.15 -6.76
N ASP A 80 7.09 -10.76 -5.83
CA ASP A 80 7.46 -12.17 -5.76
C ASP A 80 6.69 -12.94 -4.68
N VAL A 81 5.66 -12.34 -4.08
CA VAL A 81 4.83 -12.97 -3.06
C VAL A 81 3.57 -13.59 -3.69
N ASP A 82 3.39 -14.89 -3.46
CA ASP A 82 2.13 -15.57 -3.73
C ASP A 82 1.08 -15.12 -2.70
N PHE A 83 0.08 -14.38 -3.14
CA PHE A 83 -1.00 -13.89 -2.28
C PHE A 83 -2.37 -14.27 -2.82
N SER A 84 -3.10 -15.08 -2.05
CA SER A 84 -4.45 -15.54 -2.43
C SER A 84 -5.53 -14.54 -1.97
N PRO A 85 -6.66 -14.43 -2.68
CA PRO A 85 -7.78 -13.60 -2.24
C PRO A 85 -8.29 -13.96 -0.83
N GLN A 86 -8.21 -15.23 -0.44
CA GLN A 86 -8.61 -15.72 0.87
C GLN A 86 -7.79 -15.08 2.01
N CYS A 87 -6.52 -14.75 1.75
CA CYS A 87 -5.66 -14.08 2.73
C CYS A 87 -6.18 -12.68 3.10
N VAL A 88 -6.90 -11.99 2.20
CA VAL A 88 -7.52 -10.69 2.49
C VAL A 88 -8.58 -10.83 3.58
N HIS A 89 -9.41 -11.88 3.52
CA HIS A 89 -10.45 -12.12 4.51
C HIS A 89 -9.85 -12.30 5.91
N LEU A 90 -8.80 -13.11 6.03
CA LEU A 90 -8.11 -13.32 7.30
C LEU A 90 -7.54 -12.02 7.87
N LEU A 91 -6.87 -11.22 7.05
CA LEU A 91 -6.29 -9.94 7.48
C LEU A 91 -7.39 -8.96 7.93
N VAL A 92 -8.47 -8.83 7.17
CA VAL A 92 -9.60 -7.96 7.51
C VAL A 92 -10.29 -8.43 8.79
N ASP A 93 -10.47 -9.74 8.99
CA ASP A 93 -11.07 -10.28 10.21
C ASP A 93 -10.22 -10.01 11.45
N LEU A 94 -8.89 -10.09 11.32
CA LEU A 94 -7.97 -9.70 12.40
C LEU A 94 -8.10 -8.20 12.73
N MET A 95 -8.13 -7.34 11.72
CA MET A 95 -8.26 -5.89 11.93
C MET A 95 -9.64 -5.48 12.46
N LYS A 96 -10.70 -6.26 12.19
CA LYS A 96 -12.04 -6.03 12.75
C LYS A 96 -12.15 -6.44 14.22
N LYS A 97 -11.36 -7.42 14.68
CA LYS A 97 -11.40 -7.89 16.08
C LYS A 97 -10.88 -6.85 17.07
N ASP A 98 -9.88 -6.07 16.68
CA ASP A 98 -9.31 -5.01 17.52
C ASP A 98 -9.13 -3.71 16.75
N ARG A 99 -9.93 -2.70 17.10
CA ARG A 99 -9.85 -1.35 16.50
C ARG A 99 -8.54 -0.63 16.81
N ARG A 100 -7.75 -1.09 17.79
CA ARG A 100 -6.43 -0.53 18.11
C ARG A 100 -5.31 -1.19 17.31
N LEU A 101 -5.60 -2.23 16.52
CA LEU A 101 -4.60 -2.89 15.69
C LEU A 101 -4.18 -1.99 14.53
N GLY A 102 -2.97 -1.44 14.60
CA GLY A 102 -2.42 -0.56 13.56
C GLY A 102 -1.91 -1.28 12.31
N ALA A 103 -1.44 -2.52 12.45
CA ALA A 103 -0.93 -3.32 11.33
C ALA A 103 -1.01 -4.81 11.63
N ALA A 104 -1.18 -5.61 10.57
CA ALA A 104 -1.04 -7.07 10.60
C ALA A 104 -0.05 -7.48 9.50
N CYS A 105 0.87 -8.39 9.82
CA CYS A 105 1.85 -8.91 8.86
C CYS A 105 1.68 -10.43 8.73
N GLY A 106 1.66 -10.92 7.49
CA GLY A 106 1.63 -12.36 7.20
C GLY A 106 3.02 -12.98 7.32
N ARG A 107 3.08 -14.26 7.71
CA ARG A 107 4.31 -15.06 7.61
C ARG A 107 4.54 -15.46 6.16
N ILE A 108 5.75 -15.20 5.65
CA ILE A 108 6.16 -15.58 4.29
C ILE A 108 6.87 -16.93 4.38
N HIS A 109 6.38 -17.91 3.63
CA HIS A 109 7.02 -19.21 3.52
C HIS A 109 7.82 -19.25 2.22
N PRO A 110 9.16 -19.32 2.26
CA PRO A 110 9.97 -19.34 1.05
C PRO A 110 9.68 -20.63 0.26
N ARG A 111 9.34 -20.47 -1.03
CA ARG A 111 9.20 -21.59 -1.97
C ARG A 111 10.44 -21.65 -2.85
N GLY A 112 11.22 -22.72 -2.71
CA GLY A 112 12.44 -22.95 -3.48
C GLY A 112 13.23 -24.15 -2.94
N SER A 113 14.06 -24.78 -3.79
CA SER A 113 14.88 -25.95 -3.47
C SER A 113 16.25 -25.55 -2.89
N GLY A 114 16.26 -24.85 -1.75
CA GLY A 114 17.47 -24.42 -1.03
C GLY A 114 17.30 -24.54 0.48
N ARG A 115 18.38 -24.40 1.27
CA ARG A 115 18.32 -24.43 2.75
C ARG A 115 17.31 -23.39 3.24
N GLN A 116 16.24 -23.86 3.86
CA GLN A 116 15.14 -23.04 4.36
C GLN A 116 15.59 -22.30 5.62
N PHE A 117 15.73 -20.99 5.54
CA PHE A 117 15.76 -20.12 6.70
C PHE A 117 14.39 -19.42 6.78
N GLU A 118 13.70 -19.56 7.91
CA GLU A 118 12.49 -18.79 8.20
C GLU A 118 12.90 -17.32 8.40
N VAL A 119 12.55 -16.45 7.44
CA VAL A 119 12.86 -15.02 7.52
C VAL A 119 11.64 -14.29 8.05
N LEU A 120 11.71 -13.86 9.31
CA LEU A 120 10.73 -12.97 9.92
C LEU A 120 11.01 -11.52 9.50
N TYR A 121 10.17 -10.96 8.63
CA TYR A 121 10.12 -9.51 8.41
C TYR A 121 9.19 -8.88 9.44
N PHE A 122 9.77 -8.34 10.51
CA PHE A 122 9.06 -7.37 11.35
C PHE A 122 9.15 -6.00 10.70
N SER A 123 8.06 -5.50 10.14
CA SER A 123 7.87 -4.06 9.97
C SER A 123 6.84 -3.60 10.98
N GLU A 124 7.29 -3.10 12.13
CA GLU A 124 6.43 -2.28 12.96
C GLU A 124 6.05 -1.03 12.16
N ALA A 125 4.77 -0.89 11.86
CA ALA A 125 4.19 0.37 11.46
C ALA A 125 2.98 0.59 12.37
N LYS A 126 3.18 1.35 13.44
CA LYS A 126 2.09 2.15 14.00
C LYS A 126 1.85 3.28 13.01
N VAL A 127 0.65 3.31 12.42
CA VAL A 127 0.08 4.54 11.86
C VAL A 127 -0.79 5.16 12.94
#